data_AF-A0A0R3LR63-F1
#
_entry.id   AF-A0A0R3LR63-F1
#
_cell.length_a   1.000
_cell.length_b   1.000
_cell.length_c   1.000
_cell.angle_alpha   90.00
_cell.angle_beta   90.00
_cell.angle_gamma   90.00
#
_symmetry.space_group_name_H-M   'P 1'
#
loop_
_entity.id
_entity.type
_entity.pdbx_description
1 polymer ?
#
loop_
_entity_poly.entity_id
_entity_poly.type
_entity_poly.pdbx_seq_one_letter_code
_entity_poly.pdbx_strand_id
1 'polypeptide(L)'
;MKTSEGGNLPIVNGTFAAGDPRAAENFALTSLHALFVREHNYQVDKLHKAHPNWSGDQLYNYARAIVTAEIANITYKEFLPNLIGDDAIGAYHGYNSSVDPRLSFEFNIAFRFGHSIVSAETESLTESGEVVAGSERELRDIFFAPPSDFVASGGADGQLRHLAGDPSQAMDVRIVEDLRNFLFDPPVSMDLAAINIQRERDFGIGSLNDVRESLGLARYTDIDQITSDPGTRAALKIAFSNNVDLIDLWTGGLAENHAPGALIGETFQTVIAMQFEALRDGDRLWFENQGFDAKTLQQIKQTTLADIILRNTDTQHIQDDVFISYTRHTGLKGGVESEDPEARQLVIGSDGKDTLIGGPQGDFLFAGTGKQTLTGLSGAPTISSSTRARPRLSSPTSSPASTSSSSSMPETSTGMMSASRPRMAMPSCRSAMTASNWLAFVPMRSTNLISFSMSDRRGGFRNEPGILCDCRVRLARRGHRLRHVRAGWIAASYGFQPPLPYGRVMISSR
;
A
#
# COMPACT_ATOMS: atom_id res chain seq x y z
N MET A 1 -8.16 -7.30 21.67
CA MET A 1 -7.03 -6.36 21.89
C MET A 1 -7.54 -5.12 22.61
N LYS A 2 -6.67 -4.44 23.39
CA LYS A 2 -7.03 -3.17 24.05
C LYS A 2 -6.94 -2.01 23.06
N THR A 3 -7.97 -1.18 23.00
CA THR A 3 -8.02 0.09 22.26
C THR A 3 -7.91 1.29 23.21
N SER A 4 -7.70 2.48 22.65
CA SER A 4 -7.97 3.75 23.33
C SER A 4 -9.41 4.23 23.04
N GLU A 5 -9.73 5.48 23.41
CA GLU A 5 -11.00 6.12 23.13
C GLU A 5 -11.28 6.19 21.61
N GLY A 6 -12.56 6.10 21.22
CA GLY A 6 -12.95 6.00 19.80
C GLY A 6 -12.52 4.70 19.11
N GLY A 7 -12.16 3.65 19.87
CA GLY A 7 -11.70 2.38 19.29
C GLY A 7 -10.36 2.47 18.56
N ASN A 8 -9.55 3.49 18.87
CA ASN A 8 -8.25 3.75 18.25
C ASN A 8 -7.14 2.86 18.86
N LEU A 9 -5.94 2.93 18.30
CA LEU A 9 -4.77 2.19 18.81
C LEU A 9 -4.49 2.49 20.29
N PRO A 10 -3.99 1.51 21.07
CA PRO A 10 -3.62 1.76 22.47
C PRO A 10 -2.49 2.79 22.55
N ILE A 11 -2.56 3.70 23.52
CA ILE A 11 -1.54 4.73 23.75
C ILE A 11 -0.57 4.24 24.83
N VAL A 12 0.73 4.31 24.54
CA VAL A 12 1.83 3.96 25.45
C VAL A 12 2.87 5.09 25.41
N ASN A 13 3.26 5.61 26.58
CA ASN A 13 4.21 6.73 26.71
C ASN A 13 3.86 8.00 25.89
N GLY A 14 2.57 8.21 25.58
CA GLY A 14 2.08 9.38 24.82
C GLY A 14 1.94 9.15 23.31
N THR A 15 2.32 8.00 22.78
CA THR A 15 2.24 7.67 21.34
C THR A 15 1.35 6.44 21.12
N PHE A 16 0.76 6.30 19.93
CA PHE A 16 0.08 5.06 19.55
C PHE A 16 1.07 3.87 19.50
N ALA A 17 0.61 2.70 19.93
CA ALA A 17 1.37 1.47 19.93
C ALA A 17 0.67 0.37 19.13
N ALA A 18 1.43 -0.31 18.28
CA ALA A 18 0.98 -1.44 17.46
C ALA A 18 2.07 -2.52 17.38
N GLY A 19 1.85 -3.53 16.53
CA GLY A 19 2.87 -4.55 16.23
C GLY A 19 4.06 -4.04 15.41
N ASP A 20 3.94 -2.88 14.78
CA ASP A 20 5.02 -2.20 14.06
C ASP A 20 5.31 -0.83 14.72
N PRO A 21 6.59 -0.45 14.93
CA PRO A 21 6.95 0.80 15.59
C PRO A 21 6.65 2.06 14.75
N ARG A 22 6.37 1.93 13.45
CA ARG A 22 6.04 3.03 12.53
C ARG A 22 4.55 3.31 12.45
N ALA A 23 3.71 2.57 13.18
CA ALA A 23 2.25 2.68 13.09
C ALA A 23 1.68 4.07 13.40
N ALA A 24 2.47 4.93 14.06
CA ALA A 24 2.12 6.31 14.39
C ALA A 24 2.81 7.35 13.46
N GLU A 25 3.45 6.92 12.37
CA GLU A 25 4.25 7.81 11.51
C GLU A 25 3.41 8.87 10.82
N ASN A 26 2.21 8.52 10.33
CA ASN A 26 1.22 9.48 9.85
C ASN A 26 -0.21 8.99 10.15
N PHE A 27 -1.21 9.86 9.95
CA PHE A 27 -2.61 9.59 10.25
C PHE A 27 -3.22 8.49 9.35
N ALA A 28 -2.91 8.45 8.05
CA ALA A 28 -3.40 7.40 7.15
C ALA A 28 -2.94 6.00 7.58
N LEU A 29 -1.65 5.85 7.89
CA LEU A 29 -1.07 4.61 8.41
C LEU A 29 -1.66 4.23 9.78
N THR A 30 -1.85 5.21 10.67
CA THR A 30 -2.51 5.03 11.98
C THR A 30 -3.92 4.47 11.81
N SER A 31 -4.69 4.98 10.84
CA SER A 31 -6.06 4.56 10.56
C SER A 31 -6.17 3.11 10.08
N LEU A 32 -5.30 2.68 9.16
CA LEU A 32 -5.24 1.28 8.72
C LEU A 32 -4.85 0.34 9.87
N HIS A 33 -3.90 0.75 10.73
CA HIS A 33 -3.56 -0.02 11.92
C HIS A 33 -4.73 -0.12 12.91
N ALA A 34 -5.47 0.97 13.14
CA ALA A 34 -6.67 0.97 13.98
C ALA A 34 -7.75 0.04 13.40
N LEU A 35 -7.98 0.10 12.08
CA LEU A 35 -8.96 -0.73 11.37
C LEU A 35 -8.73 -2.23 11.60
N PHE A 36 -7.51 -2.73 11.40
CA PHE A 36 -7.22 -4.16 11.59
C PHE A 36 -7.19 -4.60 13.07
N VAL A 37 -6.96 -3.68 14.02
CA VAL A 37 -7.16 -3.95 15.46
C VAL A 37 -8.65 -4.08 15.80
N ARG A 38 -9.52 -3.27 15.18
CA ARG A 38 -10.99 -3.38 15.31
C ARG A 38 -11.49 -4.68 14.67
N GLU A 39 -11.03 -5.02 13.47
CA GLU A 39 -11.39 -6.29 12.79
C GLU A 39 -11.00 -7.52 13.63
N HIS A 40 -9.79 -7.52 14.21
CA HIS A 40 -9.40 -8.59 15.14
C HIS A 40 -10.35 -8.72 16.33
N ASN A 41 -10.82 -7.59 16.90
CA ASN A 41 -11.81 -7.62 17.98
C ASN A 41 -13.16 -8.14 17.50
N TYR A 42 -13.64 -7.73 16.32
CA TYR A 42 -14.85 -8.24 15.70
C TYR A 42 -14.80 -9.76 15.52
N GLN A 43 -13.70 -10.31 14.99
CA GLN A 43 -13.54 -11.75 14.82
C GLN A 43 -13.47 -12.48 16.17
N VAL A 44 -12.79 -11.92 17.19
CA VAL A 44 -12.82 -12.48 18.56
C VAL A 44 -14.24 -12.56 19.11
N ASP A 45 -15.05 -11.52 18.96
CA ASP A 45 -16.44 -11.50 19.46
C ASP A 45 -17.34 -12.49 18.70
N LYS A 46 -17.16 -12.59 17.36
CA LYS A 46 -17.86 -13.56 16.50
C LYS A 46 -17.49 -15.00 16.88
N LEU A 47 -16.21 -15.28 17.09
CA LEU A 47 -15.70 -16.58 17.51
C LEU A 47 -16.16 -16.95 18.93
N HIS A 48 -16.17 -16.00 19.87
CA HIS A 48 -16.62 -16.26 21.24
C HIS A 48 -18.12 -16.60 21.29
N LYS A 49 -18.95 -15.93 20.48
CA LYS A 49 -20.38 -16.27 20.32
C LYS A 49 -20.58 -17.67 19.74
N ALA A 50 -19.75 -18.07 18.77
CA ALA A 50 -19.81 -19.40 18.15
C ALA A 50 -19.21 -20.51 19.04
N HIS A 51 -18.22 -20.18 19.86
CA HIS A 51 -17.45 -21.09 20.70
C HIS A 51 -17.26 -20.55 22.14
N PRO A 52 -18.34 -20.50 22.96
CA PRO A 52 -18.29 -19.86 24.29
C PRO A 52 -17.27 -20.46 25.27
N ASN A 53 -16.85 -21.70 25.04
CA ASN A 53 -15.91 -22.44 25.89
C ASN A 53 -14.43 -22.35 25.43
N TRP A 54 -14.11 -21.60 24.37
CA TRP A 54 -12.72 -21.39 23.94
C TRP A 54 -11.97 -20.47 24.90
N SER A 55 -10.68 -20.74 25.10
CA SER A 55 -9.80 -19.87 25.88
C SER A 55 -9.48 -18.57 25.13
N GLY A 56 -8.99 -17.55 25.85
CA GLY A 56 -8.50 -16.31 25.25
C GLY A 56 -7.42 -16.54 24.19
N ASP A 57 -6.51 -17.50 24.41
CA ASP A 57 -5.47 -17.87 23.44
C ASP A 57 -6.04 -18.51 22.17
N GLN A 58 -7.09 -19.34 22.30
CA GLN A 58 -7.76 -19.95 21.14
C GLN A 58 -8.47 -18.87 20.32
N LEU A 59 -9.24 -17.99 20.96
CA LEU A 59 -9.92 -16.86 20.32
C LEU A 59 -8.92 -15.93 19.63
N TYR A 60 -7.85 -15.53 20.33
CA TYR A 60 -6.81 -14.65 19.80
C TYR A 60 -6.12 -15.26 18.57
N ASN A 61 -5.65 -16.51 18.65
CA ASN A 61 -4.89 -17.12 17.56
C ASN A 61 -5.77 -17.38 16.32
N TYR A 62 -7.04 -17.78 16.51
CA TYR A 62 -7.95 -18.02 15.40
C TYR A 62 -8.43 -16.71 14.75
N ALA A 63 -8.73 -15.67 15.54
CA ALA A 63 -8.99 -14.33 15.01
C ALA A 63 -7.78 -13.76 14.26
N ARG A 64 -6.56 -13.91 14.82
CA ARG A 64 -5.31 -13.52 14.14
C ARG A 64 -5.16 -14.23 12.80
N ALA A 65 -5.43 -15.54 12.73
CA ALA A 65 -5.35 -16.31 11.49
C ALA A 65 -6.32 -15.77 10.42
N ILE A 66 -7.57 -15.48 10.80
CA ILE A 66 -8.58 -14.88 9.91
C ILE A 66 -8.11 -13.50 9.41
N VAL A 67 -7.71 -12.59 10.31
CA VAL A 67 -7.32 -11.22 9.90
C VAL A 67 -6.07 -11.22 9.01
N THR A 68 -5.07 -12.07 9.29
CA THR A 68 -3.92 -12.21 8.38
C THR A 68 -4.30 -12.79 7.02
N ALA A 69 -5.34 -13.62 6.97
CA ALA A 69 -5.87 -14.17 5.72
C ALA A 69 -6.71 -13.15 4.94
N GLU A 70 -7.50 -12.31 5.61
CA GLU A 70 -8.22 -11.18 5.02
C GLU A 70 -7.22 -10.17 4.41
N ILE A 71 -6.18 -9.77 5.15
CA ILE A 71 -5.09 -8.91 4.63
C ILE A 71 -4.42 -9.53 3.40
N ALA A 72 -4.12 -10.83 3.43
CA ALA A 72 -3.53 -11.54 2.30
C ALA A 72 -4.49 -11.62 1.10
N ASN A 73 -5.80 -11.82 1.31
CA ASN A 73 -6.78 -11.79 0.23
C ASN A 73 -6.84 -10.42 -0.43
N ILE A 74 -7.05 -9.35 0.35
CA ILE A 74 -7.10 -7.95 -0.11
C ILE A 74 -5.83 -7.59 -0.89
N THR A 75 -4.65 -7.93 -0.36
CA THR A 75 -3.37 -7.62 -1.01
C THR A 75 -3.28 -8.24 -2.40
N TYR A 76 -3.65 -9.51 -2.57
CA TYR A 76 -3.51 -10.24 -3.84
C TYR A 76 -4.73 -10.17 -4.76
N LYS A 77 -5.86 -9.63 -4.31
CA LYS A 77 -7.12 -9.53 -5.09
C LYS A 77 -7.56 -8.12 -5.43
N GLU A 78 -7.17 -7.12 -4.64
CA GLU A 78 -7.56 -5.73 -4.85
C GLU A 78 -6.32 -4.86 -5.09
N PHE A 79 -5.33 -4.89 -4.19
CA PHE A 79 -4.17 -3.99 -4.28
C PHE A 79 -3.21 -4.32 -5.44
N LEU A 80 -2.72 -5.56 -5.50
CA LEU A 80 -1.69 -5.93 -6.50
C LEU A 80 -2.19 -5.83 -7.96
N PRO A 81 -3.41 -6.26 -8.32
CA PRO A 81 -3.92 -6.05 -9.68
C PRO A 81 -3.94 -4.58 -10.11
N ASN A 82 -4.38 -3.67 -9.23
CA ASN A 82 -4.37 -2.22 -9.50
C ASN A 82 -2.95 -1.63 -9.61
N LEU A 83 -1.94 -2.22 -8.94
CA LEU A 83 -0.55 -1.75 -8.98
C LEU A 83 0.27 -2.31 -10.16
N ILE A 84 0.27 -3.64 -10.31
CA ILE A 84 1.14 -4.39 -11.24
C ILE A 84 0.39 -5.03 -12.41
N GLY A 85 -0.93 -4.87 -12.50
CA GLY A 85 -1.78 -5.48 -13.53
C GLY A 85 -2.27 -6.88 -13.17
N ASP A 86 -3.45 -7.24 -13.69
CA ASP A 86 -4.19 -8.47 -13.36
C ASP A 86 -3.38 -9.78 -13.53
N ASP A 87 -2.58 -9.87 -14.59
CA ASP A 87 -1.87 -11.09 -15.00
C ASP A 87 -0.43 -11.19 -14.47
N ALA A 88 0.05 -10.21 -13.70
CA ALA A 88 1.46 -10.15 -13.27
C ALA A 88 1.83 -11.20 -12.20
N ILE A 89 0.85 -11.78 -11.49
CA ILE A 89 1.06 -12.84 -10.51
C ILE A 89 0.34 -14.11 -10.99
N GLY A 90 1.12 -15.17 -11.22
CA GLY A 90 0.62 -16.46 -11.70
C GLY A 90 -0.34 -17.13 -10.71
N ALA A 91 -1.14 -18.07 -11.20
CA ALA A 91 -2.13 -18.79 -10.37
C ALA A 91 -1.47 -19.57 -9.22
N TYR A 92 -2.16 -19.66 -8.08
CA TYR A 92 -1.63 -20.40 -6.93
C TYR A 92 -1.66 -21.92 -7.16
N HIS A 93 -0.53 -22.58 -6.88
CA HIS A 93 -0.35 -24.02 -7.07
C HIS A 93 -0.11 -24.81 -5.77
N GLY A 94 -0.26 -24.15 -4.61
CA GLY A 94 0.00 -24.74 -3.28
C GLY A 94 1.41 -24.41 -2.76
N TYR A 95 1.62 -24.68 -1.47
CA TYR A 95 2.90 -24.40 -0.81
C TYR A 95 4.05 -25.22 -1.40
N ASN A 96 5.15 -24.53 -1.75
CA ASN A 96 6.38 -25.13 -2.23
C ASN A 96 7.54 -24.81 -1.26
N SER A 97 7.99 -25.81 -0.51
CA SER A 97 9.08 -25.70 0.46
C SER A 97 10.46 -25.42 -0.13
N SER A 98 10.60 -25.41 -1.46
CA SER A 98 11.84 -25.03 -2.17
C SER A 98 11.87 -23.57 -2.62
N VAL A 99 10.76 -22.83 -2.47
CA VAL A 99 10.71 -21.37 -2.69
C VAL A 99 11.30 -20.66 -1.47
N ASP A 100 12.04 -19.58 -1.70
CA ASP A 100 12.61 -18.73 -0.66
C ASP A 100 11.72 -17.49 -0.44
N PRO A 101 10.91 -17.43 0.63
CA PRO A 101 9.99 -16.32 0.89
C PRO A 101 10.67 -15.09 1.53
N ARG A 102 12.01 -15.05 1.62
CA ARG A 102 12.71 -13.89 2.17
C ARG A 102 12.56 -12.68 1.25
N LEU A 103 12.53 -11.49 1.85
CA LEU A 103 12.51 -10.25 1.09
C LEU A 103 13.87 -10.00 0.45
N SER A 104 13.89 -9.73 -0.85
CA SER A 104 15.10 -9.30 -1.58
C SER A 104 15.43 -7.84 -1.27
N PHE A 105 16.68 -7.44 -1.52
CA PHE A 105 17.07 -6.04 -1.35
C PHE A 105 16.48 -5.18 -2.47
N GLU A 106 16.40 -5.71 -3.69
CA GLU A 106 15.77 -5.12 -4.86
C GLU A 106 14.29 -4.81 -4.57
N PHE A 107 13.55 -5.71 -3.92
CA PHE A 107 12.18 -5.43 -3.48
C PHE A 107 12.12 -4.34 -2.42
N ASN A 108 13.07 -4.30 -1.47
CA ASN A 108 13.12 -3.21 -0.49
C ASN A 108 13.34 -1.83 -1.12
N ILE A 109 13.89 -1.78 -2.34
CA ILE A 109 14.06 -0.55 -3.12
C ILE A 109 12.84 -0.31 -4.03
N ALA A 110 12.41 -1.30 -4.82
CA ALA A 110 11.28 -1.17 -5.74
C ALA A 110 9.96 -0.84 -5.03
N PHE A 111 9.68 -1.46 -3.88
CA PHE A 111 8.46 -1.22 -3.09
C PHE A 111 8.43 0.17 -2.42
N ARG A 112 9.45 1.01 -2.63
CA ARG A 112 9.46 2.45 -2.31
C ARG A 112 8.88 3.31 -3.43
N PHE A 113 8.29 2.72 -4.48
CA PHE A 113 7.44 3.45 -5.43
C PHE A 113 6.40 4.30 -4.70
N GLY A 114 5.91 3.81 -3.55
CA GLY A 114 4.86 4.46 -2.75
C GLY A 114 5.15 5.92 -2.41
N HIS A 115 6.42 6.33 -2.29
CA HIS A 115 6.77 7.72 -2.00
C HIS A 115 6.44 8.71 -3.15
N SER A 116 6.26 8.24 -4.38
CA SER A 116 5.83 9.07 -5.52
C SER A 116 4.33 9.39 -5.46
N ILE A 117 3.51 8.47 -4.95
CA ILE A 117 2.05 8.57 -4.97
C ILE A 117 1.44 9.22 -3.71
N VAL A 118 2.27 9.71 -2.78
CA VAL A 118 1.82 10.34 -1.54
C VAL A 118 1.40 11.79 -1.78
N SER A 119 0.17 12.15 -1.40
CA SER A 119 -0.35 13.53 -1.39
C SER A 119 0.38 14.41 -0.35
N ALA A 120 0.54 15.69 -0.67
CA ALA A 120 1.19 16.67 0.22
C ALA A 120 0.28 17.16 1.36
N GLU A 121 -1.02 16.99 1.18
CA GLU A 121 -2.08 17.43 2.08
C GLU A 121 -2.93 16.21 2.45
N THR A 122 -3.63 16.29 3.58
CA THR A 122 -4.61 15.29 4.00
C THR A 122 -5.68 15.93 4.87
N GLU A 123 -6.85 15.31 4.86
CA GLU A 123 -7.98 15.71 5.69
C GLU A 123 -8.76 14.47 6.16
N SER A 124 -9.90 14.70 6.79
CA SER A 124 -10.90 13.68 7.06
C SER A 124 -12.26 14.15 6.59
N LEU A 125 -13.02 13.25 5.97
CA LEU A 125 -14.39 13.56 5.54
C LEU A 125 -15.41 13.19 6.63
N THR A 126 -16.66 13.62 6.45
CA THR A 126 -17.86 13.06 7.10
C THR A 126 -18.44 11.93 6.25
N GLU A 127 -19.52 11.27 6.68
CA GLU A 127 -20.23 10.31 5.82
C GLU A 127 -20.76 11.00 4.54
N SER A 128 -21.21 12.26 4.64
CA SER A 128 -21.68 13.09 3.52
C SER A 128 -20.59 13.51 2.53
N GLY A 129 -19.30 13.40 2.89
CA GLY A 129 -18.21 13.98 2.10
C GLY A 129 -17.92 15.44 2.41
N GLU A 130 -18.42 15.98 3.52
CA GLU A 130 -17.97 17.30 4.01
C GLU A 130 -16.61 17.13 4.71
N VAL A 131 -15.71 18.10 4.56
CA VAL A 131 -14.46 18.14 5.33
C VAL A 131 -14.77 18.31 6.82
N VAL A 132 -14.21 17.45 7.67
CA VAL A 132 -14.31 17.57 9.13
C VAL A 132 -13.60 18.85 9.55
N ALA A 133 -14.33 19.77 10.17
CA ALA A 133 -13.84 21.11 10.47
C ALA A 133 -12.52 21.10 11.25
N GLY A 134 -11.46 21.64 10.64
CA GLY A 134 -10.12 21.65 11.23
C GLY A 134 -9.36 20.32 11.13
N SER A 135 -9.72 19.42 10.22
CA SER A 135 -8.96 18.20 9.89
C SER A 135 -7.90 18.38 8.80
N GLU A 136 -7.99 19.43 7.98
CA GLU A 136 -7.04 19.78 6.92
C GLU A 136 -5.61 19.98 7.48
N ARG A 137 -4.61 19.30 6.91
CA ARG A 137 -3.20 19.36 7.32
C ARG A 137 -2.27 19.23 6.12
N GLU A 138 -1.12 19.92 6.17
CA GLU A 138 0.06 19.52 5.40
C GLU A 138 0.63 18.20 5.98
N LEU A 139 1.15 17.33 5.13
CA LEU A 139 1.71 16.03 5.53
C LEU A 139 2.84 16.19 6.54
N ARG A 140 3.68 17.23 6.40
CA ARG A 140 4.77 17.53 7.34
C ARG A 140 4.31 17.73 8.78
N ASP A 141 3.11 18.26 9.00
CA ASP A 141 2.59 18.62 10.32
C ASP A 141 2.03 17.42 11.09
N ILE A 142 1.75 16.31 10.40
CA ILE A 142 1.18 15.10 11.01
C ILE A 142 2.20 13.99 11.30
N PHE A 143 3.47 14.18 10.94
CA PHE A 143 4.51 13.19 11.21
C PHE A 143 4.72 12.95 12.71
N PHE A 144 4.40 11.75 13.17
CA PHE A 144 4.41 11.37 14.59
C PHE A 144 3.59 12.29 15.51
N ALA A 145 2.56 12.96 14.98
CA ALA A 145 1.75 13.90 15.73
C ALA A 145 1.01 13.22 16.92
N PRO A 146 0.70 13.96 18.01
CA PRO A 146 0.08 13.40 19.19
C PRO A 146 -1.25 12.67 18.91
N PRO A 147 -1.56 11.58 19.63
CA PRO A 147 -2.85 10.88 19.53
C PRO A 147 -4.10 11.76 19.69
N SER A 148 -4.00 12.88 20.42
CA SER A 148 -5.07 13.88 20.55
C SER A 148 -5.44 14.51 19.21
N ASP A 149 -4.44 14.74 18.36
CA ASP A 149 -4.56 15.57 17.17
C ASP A 149 -5.17 14.72 16.04
N PHE A 150 -4.81 13.42 15.99
CA PHE A 150 -5.50 12.42 15.19
C PHE A 150 -6.99 12.32 15.54
N VAL A 151 -7.33 12.24 16.83
CA VAL A 151 -8.74 12.17 17.28
C VAL A 151 -9.50 13.46 16.99
N ALA A 152 -8.87 14.62 17.21
CA ALA A 152 -9.46 15.92 16.91
C ALA A 152 -9.69 16.15 15.41
N SER A 153 -8.88 15.51 14.56
CA SER A 153 -8.96 15.62 13.09
C SER A 153 -9.95 14.62 12.46
N GLY A 154 -10.82 13.97 13.25
CA GLY A 154 -11.83 13.02 12.73
C GLY A 154 -11.49 11.53 12.91
N GLY A 155 -10.27 11.22 13.37
CA GLY A 155 -9.82 9.87 13.68
C GLY A 155 -9.81 8.91 12.47
N ALA A 156 -9.78 7.60 12.75
CA ALA A 156 -9.62 6.60 11.71
C ALA A 156 -10.75 6.60 10.68
N ASP A 157 -11.98 6.80 11.14
CA ASP A 157 -13.20 6.68 10.35
C ASP A 157 -13.30 7.79 9.28
N GLY A 158 -13.06 9.04 9.68
CA GLY A 158 -13.01 10.18 8.76
C GLY A 158 -11.85 10.09 7.76
N GLN A 159 -10.68 9.66 8.24
CA GLN A 159 -9.48 9.49 7.42
C GLN A 159 -9.66 8.37 6.39
N LEU A 160 -10.27 7.24 6.75
CA LEU A 160 -10.53 6.13 5.81
C LEU A 160 -11.55 6.52 4.73
N ARG A 161 -12.55 7.36 5.07
CA ARG A 161 -13.49 7.92 4.07
C ARG A 161 -12.81 8.92 3.12
N HIS A 162 -11.84 9.70 3.60
CA HIS A 162 -11.00 10.54 2.74
C HIS A 162 -10.09 9.68 1.83
N LEU A 163 -9.32 8.72 2.39
CA LEU A 163 -8.38 7.88 1.63
C LEU A 163 -9.03 7.01 0.54
N ALA A 164 -10.32 6.69 0.66
CA ALA A 164 -11.07 6.01 -0.40
C ALA A 164 -11.56 6.99 -1.50
N GLY A 165 -11.71 8.27 -1.18
CA GLY A 165 -12.16 9.30 -2.13
C GLY A 165 -11.03 10.04 -2.84
N ASP A 166 -9.89 10.23 -2.17
CA ASP A 166 -8.75 11.02 -2.64
C ASP A 166 -7.95 10.26 -3.72
N PRO A 167 -7.72 10.85 -4.91
CA PRO A 167 -6.78 10.30 -5.86
C PRO A 167 -5.33 10.47 -5.38
N SER A 168 -4.57 9.37 -5.37
CA SER A 168 -3.13 9.44 -5.09
C SER A 168 -2.40 10.34 -6.10
N GLN A 169 -1.22 10.86 -5.74
CA GLN A 169 -0.36 11.52 -6.71
C GLN A 169 -0.01 10.57 -7.87
N ALA A 170 0.36 11.14 -9.03
CA ALA A 170 0.73 10.37 -10.20
C ALA A 170 2.05 9.60 -9.97
N MET A 171 2.12 8.35 -10.45
CA MET A 171 3.35 7.56 -10.40
C MET A 171 4.39 8.07 -11.42
N ASP A 172 5.39 8.79 -10.93
CA ASP A 172 6.50 9.32 -11.73
C ASP A 172 7.79 9.56 -10.88
N VAL A 173 8.76 10.29 -11.44
CA VAL A 173 10.04 10.62 -10.76
C VAL A 173 9.94 11.78 -9.74
N ARG A 174 8.74 12.30 -9.48
CA ARG A 174 8.49 13.41 -8.56
C ARG A 174 8.06 12.88 -7.20
N ILE A 175 8.32 13.70 -6.19
CA ILE A 175 8.04 13.46 -4.78
C ILE A 175 7.55 14.80 -4.22
N VAL A 176 6.49 14.78 -3.42
CA VAL A 176 5.95 15.99 -2.79
C VAL A 176 6.97 16.68 -1.90
N GLU A 177 6.86 18.00 -1.76
CA GLU A 177 7.87 18.80 -1.07
C GLU A 177 8.00 18.40 0.42
N ASP A 178 6.91 17.98 1.05
CA ASP A 178 6.85 17.47 2.42
C ASP A 178 7.78 16.28 2.68
N LEU A 179 7.93 15.38 1.69
CA LEU A 179 8.83 14.24 1.78
C LEU A 179 10.25 14.55 1.27
N ARG A 180 10.40 15.49 0.33
CA ARG A 180 11.70 15.82 -0.29
C ARG A 180 12.48 16.90 0.46
N ASN A 181 11.80 17.85 1.09
CA ASN A 181 12.40 19.04 1.69
C ASN A 181 12.03 19.24 3.17
N PHE A 182 11.08 18.48 3.73
CA PHE A 182 10.56 18.67 5.11
C PHE A 182 10.41 17.38 5.93
N LEU A 183 11.05 16.26 5.52
CA LEU A 183 10.91 14.98 6.23
C LEU A 183 11.49 15.09 7.66
N PHE A 184 10.62 14.98 8.66
CA PHE A 184 10.94 15.06 10.09
C PHE A 184 11.62 16.37 10.55
N ASP A 185 11.19 17.52 10.01
CA ASP A 185 11.50 18.84 10.59
C ASP A 185 10.70 19.05 11.90
N PRO A 186 11.25 19.63 13.00
CA PRO A 186 12.63 20.06 13.29
C PRO A 186 13.42 19.06 14.17
N PRO A 187 14.78 19.17 14.29
CA PRO A 187 15.63 20.32 14.01
C PRO A 187 16.50 20.24 12.74
N VAL A 188 16.41 19.16 11.98
CA VAL A 188 17.07 19.02 10.68
C VAL A 188 16.14 18.24 9.76
N SER A 189 15.50 18.95 8.84
CA SER A 189 14.77 18.34 7.74
C SER A 189 15.65 17.41 6.89
N MET A 190 15.05 16.35 6.37
CA MET A 190 15.66 15.38 5.47
C MET A 190 14.95 15.29 4.12
N ASP A 191 15.65 14.75 3.13
CA ASP A 191 15.13 14.43 1.80
C ASP A 191 14.94 12.92 1.66
N LEU A 192 13.69 12.46 1.61
CA LEU A 192 13.36 11.04 1.48
C LEU A 192 13.83 10.45 0.15
N ALA A 193 13.82 11.23 -0.94
CA ALA A 193 14.28 10.79 -2.26
C ALA A 193 15.80 10.57 -2.23
N ALA A 194 16.55 11.53 -1.70
CA ALA A 194 17.99 11.38 -1.49
C ALA A 194 18.34 10.24 -0.52
N ILE A 195 17.53 10.03 0.53
CA ILE A 195 17.67 8.88 1.43
C ILE A 195 17.47 7.56 0.68
N ASN A 196 16.48 7.44 -0.22
CA ASN A 196 16.24 6.22 -0.99
C ASN A 196 17.43 5.91 -1.93
N ILE A 197 17.88 6.91 -2.70
CA ILE A 197 19.03 6.79 -3.61
C ILE A 197 20.31 6.46 -2.83
N GLN A 198 20.52 7.07 -1.66
CA GLN A 198 21.69 6.75 -0.85
C GLN A 198 21.58 5.38 -0.16
N ARG A 199 20.35 4.87 0.07
CA ARG A 199 20.09 3.58 0.71
C ARG A 199 20.29 2.40 -0.24
N GLU A 200 19.88 2.49 -1.50
CA GLU A 200 20.15 1.43 -2.48
C GLU A 200 21.67 1.26 -2.70
N ARG A 201 22.41 2.37 -2.72
CA ARG A 201 23.88 2.39 -2.75
C ARG A 201 24.53 1.81 -1.48
N ASP A 202 23.95 2.07 -0.30
CA ASP A 202 24.36 1.49 0.99
C ASP A 202 24.12 -0.03 1.04
N PHE A 203 23.06 -0.52 0.41
CA PHE A 203 22.79 -1.95 0.22
C PHE A 203 23.63 -2.60 -0.89
N GLY A 204 24.33 -1.81 -1.72
CA GLY A 204 25.13 -2.31 -2.83
C GLY A 204 24.30 -2.84 -4.00
N ILE A 205 23.08 -2.30 -4.21
CA ILE A 205 22.26 -2.59 -5.38
C ILE A 205 22.98 -2.11 -6.65
N GLY A 206 22.86 -2.88 -7.74
CA GLY A 206 23.40 -2.52 -9.05
C GLY A 206 22.62 -1.38 -9.72
N SER A 207 23.05 -0.98 -10.92
CA SER A 207 22.25 -0.07 -11.74
C SER A 207 20.91 -0.70 -12.15
N LEU A 208 19.97 0.12 -12.62
CA LEU A 208 18.74 -0.32 -13.27
C LEU A 208 19.03 -1.44 -14.29
N ASN A 209 20.06 -1.27 -15.13
CA ASN A 209 20.43 -2.24 -16.15
C ASN A 209 21.00 -3.54 -15.57
N ASP A 210 21.76 -3.50 -14.48
CA ASP A 210 22.29 -4.72 -13.84
C ASP A 210 21.18 -5.54 -13.17
N VAL A 211 20.17 -4.85 -12.61
CA VAL A 211 18.96 -5.48 -12.06
C VAL A 211 18.08 -6.02 -13.19
N ARG A 212 17.90 -5.29 -14.29
CA ARG A 212 17.21 -5.80 -15.49
C ARG A 212 17.87 -7.07 -16.02
N GLU A 213 19.19 -7.09 -16.15
CA GLU A 213 19.94 -8.27 -16.59
C GLU A 213 19.82 -9.45 -15.62
N SER A 214 19.85 -9.23 -14.31
CA SER A 214 19.70 -10.30 -13.31
C SER A 214 18.29 -10.92 -13.28
N LEU A 215 17.27 -10.14 -13.66
CA LEU A 215 15.89 -10.58 -13.87
C LEU A 215 15.67 -11.24 -15.25
N GLY A 216 16.67 -11.24 -16.14
CA GLY A 216 16.57 -11.74 -17.51
C GLY A 216 15.87 -10.78 -18.50
N LEU A 217 15.64 -9.54 -18.09
CA LEU A 217 15.14 -8.46 -18.94
C LEU A 217 16.26 -7.88 -19.82
N ALA A 218 15.90 -7.29 -20.95
CA ALA A 218 16.88 -6.62 -21.81
C ALA A 218 17.42 -5.35 -21.13
N ARG A 219 18.75 -5.19 -21.07
CA ARG A 219 19.40 -3.93 -20.70
C ARG A 219 19.00 -2.82 -21.68
N TYR A 220 18.72 -1.63 -21.18
CA TYR A 220 18.55 -0.44 -22.01
C TYR A 220 19.89 0.02 -22.57
N THR A 221 19.92 0.43 -23.84
CA THR A 221 21.09 0.96 -24.54
C THR A 221 21.06 2.48 -24.66
N ASP A 222 19.91 3.13 -24.50
CA ASP A 222 19.77 4.58 -24.41
C ASP A 222 18.68 4.95 -23.39
N ILE A 223 18.84 6.09 -22.72
CA ILE A 223 17.86 6.65 -21.78
C ILE A 223 16.51 6.94 -22.47
N ASP A 224 16.52 7.16 -23.79
CA ASP A 224 15.31 7.32 -24.60
C ASP A 224 14.39 6.09 -24.63
N GLN A 225 14.86 4.93 -24.18
CA GLN A 225 14.07 3.70 -24.06
C GLN A 225 13.35 3.56 -22.71
N ILE A 226 13.80 4.28 -21.68
CA ILE A 226 13.23 4.20 -20.32
C ILE A 226 11.87 4.92 -20.29
N THR A 227 11.86 6.19 -20.71
CA THR A 227 10.72 7.09 -20.49
C THR A 227 10.27 7.81 -21.76
N SER A 228 8.97 7.97 -21.92
CA SER A 228 8.38 8.78 -22.98
C SER A 228 8.45 10.28 -22.66
N ASP A 229 8.36 10.67 -21.39
CA ASP A 229 8.36 12.08 -20.96
C ASP A 229 9.67 12.81 -21.33
N PRO A 230 9.60 13.86 -22.18
CA PRO A 230 10.78 14.64 -22.55
C PRO A 230 11.49 15.31 -21.37
N GLY A 231 10.76 15.69 -20.32
CA GLY A 231 11.32 16.36 -19.14
C GLY A 231 12.21 15.43 -18.32
N THR A 232 11.66 14.29 -17.90
CA THR A 232 12.34 13.23 -17.16
C THR A 232 13.53 12.68 -17.94
N ARG A 233 13.35 12.40 -19.24
CA ARG A 233 14.42 12.00 -20.17
C ARG A 233 15.59 12.98 -20.17
N ALA A 234 15.32 14.28 -20.30
CA ALA A 234 16.37 15.31 -20.29
C ALA A 234 17.06 15.39 -18.92
N ALA A 235 16.30 15.30 -17.83
CA ALA A 235 16.85 15.30 -16.47
C ALA A 235 17.77 14.09 -16.20
N LEU A 236 17.36 12.88 -16.61
CA LEU A 236 18.20 11.68 -16.53
C LEU A 236 19.48 11.81 -17.36
N LYS A 237 19.39 12.32 -18.59
CA LYS A 237 20.56 12.57 -19.45
C LYS A 237 21.54 13.55 -18.82
N ILE A 238 21.06 14.55 -18.06
CA ILE A 238 21.92 15.47 -17.29
C ILE A 238 22.51 14.78 -16.04
N ALA A 239 21.67 14.18 -15.21
CA ALA A 239 22.07 13.61 -13.91
C ALA A 239 23.09 12.48 -14.04
N PHE A 240 22.90 11.59 -15.03
CA PHE A 240 23.72 10.40 -15.26
C PHE A 240 24.71 10.56 -16.42
N SER A 241 25.00 11.80 -16.84
CA SER A 241 25.96 12.12 -17.93
C SER A 241 25.69 11.36 -19.24
N ASN A 242 24.40 11.19 -19.58
CA ASN A 242 23.90 10.39 -20.71
C ASN A 242 24.40 8.93 -20.72
N ASN A 243 24.74 8.36 -19.56
CA ASN A 243 25.12 6.97 -19.42
C ASN A 243 24.01 6.17 -18.70
N VAL A 244 23.34 5.30 -19.46
CA VAL A 244 22.22 4.48 -18.99
C VAL A 244 22.63 3.45 -17.93
N ASP A 245 23.88 2.97 -17.97
CA ASP A 245 24.42 2.01 -16.99
C ASP A 245 24.81 2.65 -15.63
N LEU A 246 24.59 3.96 -15.45
CA LEU A 246 24.80 4.65 -14.16
C LEU A 246 23.50 4.94 -13.40
N ILE A 247 22.34 4.67 -13.99
CA ILE A 247 21.04 4.99 -13.38
C ILE A 247 20.79 4.03 -12.21
N ASP A 248 20.62 4.56 -11.00
CA ASP A 248 20.26 3.77 -9.81
C ASP A 248 18.86 3.12 -9.98
N LEU A 249 18.63 1.94 -9.37
CA LEU A 249 17.39 1.17 -9.53
C LEU A 249 16.14 1.98 -9.18
N TRP A 250 16.14 2.72 -8.06
CA TRP A 250 14.94 3.44 -7.60
C TRP A 250 14.54 4.55 -8.56
N THR A 251 15.49 5.43 -8.93
CA THR A 251 15.26 6.51 -9.89
C THR A 251 14.92 5.97 -11.28
N GLY A 252 15.56 4.88 -11.70
CA GLY A 252 15.31 4.23 -12.98
C GLY A 252 13.89 3.65 -13.09
N GLY A 253 13.47 2.86 -12.10
CA GLY A 253 12.16 2.20 -12.12
C GLY A 253 10.97 3.15 -11.93
N LEU A 254 11.16 4.29 -11.25
CA LEU A 254 10.18 5.40 -11.24
C LEU A 254 10.07 6.12 -12.58
N ALA A 255 11.13 6.09 -13.40
CA ALA A 255 11.15 6.76 -14.71
C ALA A 255 10.64 5.88 -15.86
N GLU A 256 10.65 4.55 -15.70
CA GLU A 256 10.14 3.62 -16.71
C GLU A 256 8.68 3.94 -17.07
N ASN A 257 8.37 3.93 -18.36
CA ASN A 257 6.98 3.97 -18.82
C ASN A 257 6.18 2.82 -18.16
N HIS A 258 4.96 3.10 -17.70
CA HIS A 258 4.10 2.11 -17.05
C HIS A 258 3.87 0.90 -17.97
N ALA A 259 3.96 -0.30 -17.40
CA ALA A 259 3.64 -1.53 -18.11
C ALA A 259 2.13 -1.58 -18.43
N PRO A 260 1.71 -2.31 -19.49
CA PRO A 260 0.30 -2.35 -19.89
C PRO A 260 -0.62 -2.83 -18.75
N GLY A 261 -1.54 -1.97 -18.32
CA GLY A 261 -2.48 -2.27 -17.22
C GLY A 261 -1.90 -2.16 -15.81
N ALA A 262 -0.67 -1.67 -15.65
CA ALA A 262 -0.02 -1.42 -14.38
C ALA A 262 0.19 0.09 -14.14
N LEU A 263 0.48 0.47 -12.89
CA LEU A 263 0.90 1.82 -12.54
C LEU A 263 2.43 2.00 -12.57
N ILE A 264 3.20 0.94 -12.78
CA ILE A 264 4.68 0.95 -12.70
C ILE A 264 5.33 0.29 -13.91
N GLY A 265 6.61 0.57 -14.14
CA GLY A 265 7.39 0.01 -15.24
C GLY A 265 7.77 -1.46 -15.10
N GLU A 266 8.25 -2.04 -16.20
CA GLU A 266 8.59 -3.47 -16.35
C GLU A 266 9.55 -3.99 -15.27
N THR A 267 10.56 -3.22 -14.86
CA THR A 267 11.54 -3.66 -13.86
C THR A 267 10.90 -3.76 -12.48
N PHE A 268 10.20 -2.73 -12.03
CA PHE A 268 9.51 -2.77 -10.73
C PHE A 268 8.36 -3.78 -10.74
N GLN A 269 7.60 -3.88 -11.83
CA GLN A 269 6.56 -4.91 -12.01
C GLN A 269 7.15 -6.31 -11.79
N THR A 270 8.27 -6.62 -12.44
CA THR A 270 8.95 -7.91 -12.34
C THR A 270 9.47 -8.18 -10.92
N VAL A 271 10.17 -7.23 -10.30
CA VAL A 271 10.69 -7.37 -8.92
C VAL A 271 9.55 -7.60 -7.91
N ILE A 272 8.46 -6.84 -8.02
CA ILE A 272 7.33 -6.90 -7.11
C ILE A 272 6.53 -8.19 -7.31
N ALA A 273 6.22 -8.57 -8.55
CA ALA A 273 5.56 -9.82 -8.89
C ALA A 273 6.33 -11.03 -8.33
N MET A 274 7.63 -11.15 -8.64
CA MET A 274 8.48 -12.24 -8.16
C MET A 274 8.53 -12.30 -6.62
N GLN A 275 8.57 -11.16 -5.93
CA GLN A 275 8.57 -11.16 -4.48
C GLN A 275 7.23 -11.64 -3.89
N PHE A 276 6.10 -11.16 -4.40
CA PHE A 276 4.79 -11.57 -3.90
C PHE A 276 4.48 -13.03 -4.27
N GLU A 277 4.87 -13.52 -5.44
CA GLU A 277 4.83 -14.95 -5.74
C GLU A 277 5.67 -15.76 -4.74
N ALA A 278 6.90 -15.33 -4.45
CA ALA A 278 7.77 -16.02 -3.48
C ALA A 278 7.20 -16.00 -2.05
N LEU A 279 6.60 -14.89 -1.63
CA LEU A 279 5.92 -14.77 -0.32
C LEU A 279 4.71 -15.72 -0.22
N ARG A 280 3.90 -15.83 -1.28
CA ARG A 280 2.72 -16.70 -1.33
C ARG A 280 3.07 -18.19 -1.42
N ASP A 281 3.99 -18.54 -2.31
CA ASP A 281 4.31 -19.92 -2.65
C ASP A 281 5.29 -20.53 -1.62
N GLY A 282 6.14 -19.70 -1.02
CA GLY A 282 7.05 -20.08 0.07
C GLY A 282 6.44 -20.03 1.48
N ASP A 283 5.21 -19.50 1.67
CA ASP A 283 4.56 -19.51 2.98
C ASP A 283 3.74 -20.79 3.22
N ARG A 284 4.23 -21.60 4.17
CA ARG A 284 3.53 -22.79 4.69
C ARG A 284 2.20 -22.42 5.38
N LEU A 285 2.06 -21.17 5.83
CA LEU A 285 0.85 -20.61 6.43
C LEU A 285 0.08 -19.70 5.46
N TRP A 286 0.32 -19.77 4.14
CA TRP A 286 -0.57 -19.14 3.16
C TRP A 286 -2.01 -19.57 3.42
N PHE A 287 -2.95 -18.62 3.40
CA PHE A 287 -4.25 -18.82 4.05
C PHE A 287 -5.09 -19.95 3.44
N GLU A 288 -4.92 -20.22 2.14
CA GLU A 288 -5.59 -21.34 1.46
C GLU A 288 -5.09 -22.72 1.94
N ASN A 289 -3.92 -22.78 2.60
CA ASN A 289 -3.33 -24.01 3.16
C ASN A 289 -3.55 -24.16 4.67
N GLN A 290 -4.04 -23.15 5.38
CA GLN A 290 -4.13 -23.17 6.85
C GLN A 290 -5.18 -24.17 7.41
N GLY A 291 -5.98 -24.80 6.54
CA GLY A 291 -6.98 -25.79 6.96
C GLY A 291 -8.26 -25.19 7.53
N PHE A 292 -8.58 -23.94 7.17
CA PHE A 292 -9.91 -23.38 7.42
C PHE A 292 -11.00 -24.27 6.83
N ASP A 293 -12.15 -24.35 7.50
CA ASP A 293 -13.34 -24.98 6.91
C ASP A 293 -13.79 -24.21 5.66
N ALA A 294 -14.50 -24.89 4.75
CA ALA A 294 -14.88 -24.33 3.46
C ALA A 294 -15.72 -23.03 3.56
N LYS A 295 -16.53 -22.88 4.63
CA LYS A 295 -17.33 -21.67 4.84
C LYS A 295 -16.46 -20.51 5.32
N THR A 296 -15.55 -20.74 6.28
CA THR A 296 -14.60 -19.71 6.73
C THR A 296 -13.66 -19.27 5.60
N LEU A 297 -13.12 -20.22 4.83
CA LEU A 297 -12.28 -19.89 3.67
C LEU A 297 -13.04 -19.10 2.60
N GLN A 298 -14.30 -19.45 2.33
CA GLN A 298 -15.13 -18.69 1.41
C GLN A 298 -15.42 -17.27 1.93
N GLN A 299 -15.70 -17.10 3.23
CA GLN A 299 -15.89 -15.79 3.84
C GLN A 299 -14.65 -14.90 3.70
N ILE A 300 -13.45 -15.44 3.97
CA ILE A 300 -12.18 -14.74 3.79
C ILE A 300 -12.01 -14.29 2.33
N LYS A 301 -12.19 -15.22 1.36
CA LYS A 301 -12.03 -14.93 -0.08
C LYS A 301 -13.03 -13.91 -0.64
N GLN A 302 -14.16 -13.75 0.04
CA GLN A 302 -15.23 -12.80 -0.33
C GLN A 302 -15.13 -11.46 0.42
N THR A 303 -14.28 -11.36 1.44
CA THR A 303 -14.11 -10.12 2.21
C THR A 303 -13.17 -9.18 1.47
N THR A 304 -13.66 -7.99 1.13
CA THR A 304 -12.88 -6.88 0.56
C THR A 304 -12.37 -5.92 1.64
N LEU A 305 -11.54 -4.93 1.27
CA LEU A 305 -11.20 -3.85 2.20
C LEU A 305 -12.42 -2.96 2.51
N ALA A 306 -13.33 -2.78 1.55
CA ALA A 306 -14.62 -2.10 1.76
C ALA A 306 -15.46 -2.79 2.86
N ASP A 307 -15.56 -4.13 2.83
CA ASP A 307 -16.28 -4.90 3.86
C ASP A 307 -15.70 -4.70 5.27
N ILE A 308 -14.38 -4.56 5.39
CA ILE A 308 -13.72 -4.34 6.68
C ILE A 308 -13.96 -2.90 7.17
N ILE A 309 -13.92 -1.90 6.28
CA ILE A 309 -14.24 -0.51 6.62
C ILE A 309 -15.69 -0.39 7.11
N LEU A 310 -16.67 -0.87 6.33
CA LEU A 310 -18.10 -0.82 6.68
C LEU A 310 -18.45 -1.56 7.98
N ARG A 311 -17.66 -2.57 8.35
CA ARG A 311 -17.88 -3.40 9.55
C ARG A 311 -17.28 -2.80 10.83
N ASN A 312 -16.24 -1.95 10.69
CA ASN A 312 -15.41 -1.49 11.81
C ASN A 312 -15.33 0.04 11.94
N THR A 313 -16.08 0.79 11.15
CA THR A 313 -16.18 2.25 11.22
C THR A 313 -17.65 2.71 11.28
N ASP A 314 -17.88 4.02 11.41
CA ASP A 314 -19.19 4.64 11.24
C ASP A 314 -19.66 4.75 9.76
N THR A 315 -18.80 4.37 8.80
CA THR A 315 -19.04 4.48 7.36
C THR A 315 -20.24 3.64 6.93
N GLN A 316 -21.19 4.25 6.21
CA GLN A 316 -22.42 3.57 5.76
C GLN A 316 -22.36 3.19 4.28
N HIS A 317 -21.70 4.03 3.48
CA HIS A 317 -21.56 3.88 2.04
C HIS A 317 -20.09 4.07 1.64
N ILE A 318 -19.59 3.16 0.80
CA ILE A 318 -18.26 3.19 0.19
C ILE A 318 -18.34 2.42 -1.14
N GLN A 319 -17.41 2.65 -2.06
CA GLN A 319 -17.32 1.90 -3.31
C GLN A 319 -16.83 0.46 -3.10
N ASP A 320 -17.10 -0.42 -4.07
CA ASP A 320 -16.78 -1.85 -3.96
C ASP A 320 -15.26 -2.13 -3.93
N ASP A 321 -14.46 -1.41 -4.73
CA ASP A 321 -12.99 -1.42 -4.72
C ASP A 321 -12.47 -0.05 -4.27
N VAL A 322 -11.90 0.00 -3.06
CA VAL A 322 -11.41 1.23 -2.42
C VAL A 322 -10.04 1.68 -2.91
N PHE A 323 -9.37 0.90 -3.77
CA PHE A 323 -8.14 1.34 -4.46
C PHE A 323 -8.45 2.14 -5.73
N ILE A 324 -9.72 2.21 -6.13
CA ILE A 324 -10.22 3.10 -7.19
C ILE A 324 -10.90 4.28 -6.50
N SER A 325 -10.42 5.50 -6.74
CA SER A 325 -11.01 6.71 -6.17
C SER A 325 -12.38 7.02 -6.76
N TYR A 326 -13.30 7.45 -5.89
CA TYR A 326 -14.62 7.99 -6.21
C TYR A 326 -14.85 9.23 -5.34
N THR A 327 -15.05 10.39 -5.97
CA THR A 327 -15.30 11.66 -5.28
C THR A 327 -16.57 11.54 -4.43
N ARG A 328 -16.42 11.56 -3.10
CA ARG A 328 -17.55 11.47 -2.15
C ARG A 328 -18.19 12.84 -1.98
N HIS A 329 -19.47 12.96 -2.29
CA HIS A 329 -20.23 14.20 -2.08
C HIS A 329 -21.73 13.94 -1.88
N THR A 330 -22.53 15.00 -1.76
CA THR A 330 -23.99 14.89 -1.54
C THR A 330 -24.83 15.23 -2.77
N GLY A 331 -26.13 14.90 -2.72
CA GLY A 331 -27.10 15.42 -3.69
C GLY A 331 -27.32 16.95 -3.57
N LEU A 332 -28.01 17.54 -4.55
CA LEU A 332 -28.24 19.00 -4.66
C LEU A 332 -28.90 19.66 -3.44
N LYS A 333 -29.52 18.89 -2.53
CA LYS A 333 -30.03 19.39 -1.25
C LYS A 333 -28.94 19.42 -0.14
N GLY A 334 -27.99 18.49 -0.16
CA GLY A 334 -26.95 18.37 0.85
C GLY A 334 -25.92 19.51 0.80
N GLY A 335 -25.73 20.11 -0.37
CA GLY A 335 -24.92 21.34 -0.53
C GLY A 335 -23.44 21.11 -0.80
N VAL A 336 -23.01 19.84 -0.94
CA VAL A 336 -21.68 19.48 -1.45
C VAL A 336 -21.86 18.93 -2.87
N GLU A 337 -21.68 19.80 -3.86
CA GLU A 337 -21.59 19.42 -5.28
C GLU A 337 -20.18 18.91 -5.59
N SER A 338 -20.03 18.09 -6.64
CA SER A 338 -18.70 17.59 -7.05
C SER A 338 -17.87 18.70 -7.68
N GLU A 339 -16.60 18.82 -7.26
CA GLU A 339 -15.65 19.78 -7.84
C GLU A 339 -15.15 19.36 -9.23
N ASP A 340 -15.18 18.05 -9.52
CA ASP A 340 -14.98 17.48 -10.86
C ASP A 340 -16.16 16.54 -11.22
N PRO A 341 -17.23 17.07 -11.84
CA PRO A 341 -18.39 16.28 -12.25
C PRO A 341 -18.11 15.21 -13.32
N GLU A 342 -16.94 15.24 -13.98
CA GLU A 342 -16.56 14.25 -14.99
C GLU A 342 -15.79 13.07 -14.39
N ALA A 343 -15.31 13.19 -13.15
CA ALA A 343 -14.69 12.11 -12.39
C ALA A 343 -15.70 11.00 -11.99
N ARG A 344 -15.20 9.93 -11.38
CA ARG A 344 -16.03 8.90 -10.73
C ARG A 344 -16.65 9.45 -9.45
N GLN A 345 -17.96 9.30 -9.27
CA GLN A 345 -18.71 9.88 -8.15
C GLN A 345 -19.25 8.84 -7.17
N LEU A 346 -19.17 9.16 -5.87
CA LEU A 346 -19.92 8.50 -4.80
C LEU A 346 -20.89 9.52 -4.20
N VAL A 347 -22.13 9.48 -4.66
CA VAL A 347 -23.16 10.48 -4.31
C VAL A 347 -24.07 9.95 -3.21
N ILE A 348 -24.11 10.66 -2.07
CA ILE A 348 -24.94 10.29 -0.92
C ILE A 348 -26.12 11.26 -0.78
N GLY A 349 -27.33 10.73 -0.92
CA GLY A 349 -28.57 11.48 -0.87
C GLY A 349 -28.95 11.93 0.54
N SER A 350 -29.26 13.21 0.70
CA SER A 350 -29.83 13.74 1.93
C SER A 350 -31.28 13.30 2.14
N ASP A 351 -31.70 13.16 3.40
CA ASP A 351 -33.09 12.86 3.74
C ASP A 351 -34.09 13.91 3.23
N GLY A 352 -35.25 13.45 2.76
CA GLY A 352 -36.35 14.30 2.30
C GLY A 352 -36.50 14.32 0.78
N LYS A 353 -36.49 15.50 0.14
CA LYS A 353 -36.51 15.63 -1.32
C LYS A 353 -35.14 16.09 -1.79
N ASP A 354 -34.41 15.21 -2.45
CA ASP A 354 -33.07 15.46 -2.96
C ASP A 354 -32.92 14.93 -4.41
N THR A 355 -31.87 15.38 -5.10
CA THR A 355 -31.53 15.02 -6.48
C THR A 355 -30.04 14.68 -6.54
N LEU A 356 -29.75 13.42 -6.88
CA LEU A 356 -28.39 12.89 -7.04
C LEU A 356 -28.10 12.82 -8.53
N ILE A 357 -26.96 13.36 -8.93
CA ILE A 357 -26.49 13.38 -10.31
C ILE A 357 -25.09 12.75 -10.30
N GLY A 358 -24.97 11.58 -10.92
CA GLY A 358 -23.69 11.01 -11.30
C GLY A 358 -23.21 11.64 -12.61
N GLY A 359 -21.89 11.64 -12.78
CA GLY A 359 -21.21 11.98 -14.02
C GLY A 359 -21.28 10.87 -15.07
N PRO A 360 -20.31 10.82 -16.00
CA PRO A 360 -20.29 9.88 -17.13
C PRO A 360 -19.57 8.55 -16.82
N GLN A 361 -19.01 8.41 -15.62
CA GLN A 361 -18.28 7.21 -15.20
C GLN A 361 -19.21 6.25 -14.43
N GLY A 362 -18.69 5.08 -14.05
CA GLY A 362 -19.48 4.02 -13.40
C GLY A 362 -19.83 4.33 -11.94
N ASP A 363 -20.66 5.33 -11.69
CA ASP A 363 -20.84 5.95 -10.38
C ASP A 363 -21.71 5.17 -9.38
N PHE A 364 -21.52 5.48 -8.10
CA PHE A 364 -22.35 4.98 -7.00
C PHE A 364 -23.33 6.07 -6.53
N LEU A 365 -24.63 5.80 -6.56
CA LEU A 365 -25.67 6.71 -6.09
C LEU A 365 -26.47 6.05 -4.96
N PHE A 366 -26.26 6.53 -3.73
CA PHE A 366 -26.89 6.01 -2.51
C PHE A 366 -28.05 6.91 -2.06
N ALA A 367 -29.28 6.43 -2.21
CA ALA A 367 -30.48 7.22 -1.94
C ALA A 367 -30.83 7.25 -0.44
N GLY A 368 -30.76 8.45 0.17
CA GLY A 368 -31.31 8.76 1.49
C GLY A 368 -32.83 8.57 1.56
N THR A 369 -33.44 8.81 2.73
CA THR A 369 -34.89 8.57 2.87
C THR A 369 -35.73 9.63 2.16
N GLY A 370 -36.99 9.31 1.86
CA GLY A 370 -37.93 10.25 1.24
C GLY A 370 -38.02 10.17 -0.28
N LYS A 371 -38.23 11.32 -0.95
CA LYS A 371 -38.42 11.42 -2.40
C LYS A 371 -37.11 11.80 -3.09
N GLN A 372 -36.35 10.77 -3.45
CA GLN A 372 -35.08 10.88 -4.15
C GLN A 372 -35.29 10.93 -5.68
N THR A 373 -34.47 11.72 -6.37
CA THR A 373 -34.36 11.72 -7.85
C THR A 373 -32.93 11.35 -8.20
N LEU A 374 -32.72 10.29 -9.00
CA LEU A 374 -31.39 9.78 -9.30
C LEU A 374 -31.17 9.80 -10.82
N THR A 375 -30.08 10.42 -11.24
CA THR A 375 -29.67 10.55 -12.65
C THR A 375 -28.22 10.08 -12.77
N GLY A 376 -27.93 9.12 -13.64
CA GLY A 376 -26.55 8.83 -14.07
C GLY A 376 -26.38 9.21 -15.53
N LEU A 377 -25.25 9.83 -15.90
CA LEU A 377 -25.05 10.46 -17.20
C LEU A 377 -24.25 9.58 -18.16
N SER A 378 -24.78 8.38 -18.44
CA SER A 378 -24.07 7.26 -19.09
C SER A 378 -22.98 6.64 -18.20
N GLY A 379 -22.35 5.55 -18.67
CA GLY A 379 -21.93 4.49 -17.77
C GLY A 379 -23.15 3.71 -17.22
N ALA A 380 -22.90 2.61 -16.50
CA ALA A 380 -23.94 1.86 -15.81
C ALA A 380 -23.85 2.15 -14.30
N PRO A 381 -24.59 3.13 -13.76
CA PRO A 381 -24.45 3.52 -12.36
C PRO A 381 -24.99 2.44 -11.42
N THR A 382 -24.28 2.22 -10.32
CA THR A 382 -24.73 1.40 -9.20
C THR A 382 -25.69 2.23 -8.35
N ILE A 383 -26.99 2.02 -8.56
CA ILE A 383 -28.05 2.72 -7.83
C ILE A 383 -28.52 1.87 -6.65
N SER A 384 -28.34 2.37 -5.43
CA SER A 384 -28.83 1.75 -4.20
C SER A 384 -29.88 2.63 -3.52
N SER A 385 -30.99 2.02 -3.08
CA SER A 385 -32.09 2.72 -2.42
C SER A 385 -32.40 2.12 -1.05
N SER A 386 -32.24 2.91 0.01
CA SER A 386 -32.60 2.56 1.40
C SER A 386 -34.09 2.15 1.57
N THR A 387 -34.95 2.58 0.66
CA THR A 387 -36.38 2.24 0.63
C THR A 387 -36.79 1.65 -0.73
N ARG A 388 -37.71 0.68 -0.68
CA ARG A 388 -38.13 -0.20 -1.78
C ARG A 388 -38.96 0.51 -2.87
N ALA A 389 -38.39 1.53 -3.51
CA ALA A 389 -39.01 2.29 -4.60
C ALA A 389 -38.28 2.01 -5.93
N ARG A 390 -39.01 1.55 -6.95
CA ARG A 390 -38.43 1.30 -8.28
C ARG A 390 -37.92 2.62 -8.89
N PRO A 391 -36.66 2.69 -9.36
CA PRO A 391 -36.19 3.85 -10.11
C PRO A 391 -37.01 4.01 -11.39
N ARG A 392 -37.48 5.23 -11.66
CA ARG A 392 -38.01 5.59 -12.98
C ARG A 392 -36.85 6.01 -13.88
N LEU A 393 -36.36 5.07 -14.68
CA LEU A 393 -35.50 5.40 -15.82
C LEU A 393 -36.28 6.26 -16.81
N SER A 394 -35.89 7.52 -16.96
CA SER A 394 -36.29 8.37 -18.08
C SER A 394 -35.16 8.41 -19.11
N SER A 395 -35.33 7.69 -20.22
CA SER A 395 -34.45 7.81 -21.40
C SER A 395 -34.50 9.23 -21.98
N PRO A 396 -33.39 9.79 -22.49
CA PRO A 396 -33.39 11.11 -23.11
C PRO A 396 -34.33 11.16 -24.32
N THR A 397 -35.28 12.09 -24.32
CA THR A 397 -36.16 12.34 -25.47
C THR A 397 -35.44 13.15 -26.54
N SER A 398 -35.59 12.72 -27.80
CA SER A 398 -35.03 13.33 -29.01
C SER A 398 -35.26 14.83 -29.16
N SER A 399 -34.24 15.56 -29.61
CA SER A 399 -34.32 16.96 -30.06
C SER A 399 -35.31 17.15 -31.23
N PRO A 400 -36.01 18.30 -31.32
CA PRO A 400 -36.90 18.61 -32.43
C PRO A 400 -36.14 19.07 -33.69
N ALA A 401 -36.76 18.88 -34.85
CA ALA A 401 -36.13 19.00 -36.17
C ALA A 401 -36.13 20.42 -36.79
N SER A 402 -35.20 20.65 -37.72
CA SER A 402 -35.30 21.70 -38.75
C SER A 402 -34.89 21.19 -40.15
N THR A 403 -35.91 20.96 -40.98
CA THR A 403 -35.96 21.21 -42.44
C THR A 403 -34.77 20.86 -43.35
N SER A 404 -34.86 19.67 -43.97
CA SER A 404 -34.83 19.42 -45.43
C SER A 404 -33.76 20.05 -46.35
N SER A 405 -32.95 19.19 -46.96
CA SER A 405 -32.76 19.18 -48.43
C SER A 405 -32.49 17.75 -48.92
N SER A 406 -32.79 17.45 -50.19
CA SER A 406 -32.86 16.08 -50.74
C SER A 406 -31.77 15.78 -51.76
N SER A 407 -31.17 14.57 -51.74
CA SER A 407 -30.78 13.84 -52.96
C SER A 407 -30.33 12.38 -52.72
N SER A 408 -30.96 11.48 -53.49
CA SER A 408 -30.44 10.20 -54.05
C SER A 408 -29.49 9.28 -53.25
N MET A 409 -30.04 8.10 -52.90
CA MET A 409 -29.35 6.79 -52.93
C MET A 409 -28.74 6.48 -54.33
N PRO A 410 -27.77 5.55 -54.45
CA PRO A 410 -28.11 4.13 -54.63
C PRO A 410 -27.33 3.12 -53.77
N GLU A 411 -27.93 1.94 -53.68
CA GLU A 411 -27.50 0.73 -52.96
C GLU A 411 -26.30 0.00 -53.61
N THR A 412 -25.63 -0.86 -52.84
CA THR A 412 -25.25 -2.27 -53.17
C THR A 412 -24.50 -2.84 -51.96
N SER A 413 -25.10 -3.67 -51.09
CA SER A 413 -25.51 -5.08 -51.23
C SER A 413 -24.39 -6.13 -51.11
N THR A 414 -24.42 -6.83 -49.96
CA THR A 414 -24.15 -8.28 -49.76
C THR A 414 -22.75 -8.86 -50.00
N GLY A 415 -22.28 -9.65 -49.02
CA GLY A 415 -21.10 -10.51 -49.13
C GLY A 415 -20.86 -11.43 -47.92
N MET A 416 -21.77 -12.36 -47.62
CA MET A 416 -21.49 -13.47 -46.69
C MET A 416 -20.45 -14.41 -47.30
N MET A 417 -19.47 -14.89 -46.51
CA MET A 417 -18.92 -16.24 -46.71
C MET A 417 -18.28 -16.81 -45.43
N SER A 418 -18.43 -18.12 -45.25
CA SER A 418 -17.86 -18.91 -44.16
C SER A 418 -16.50 -19.50 -44.53
N ALA A 419 -15.65 -19.87 -43.55
CA ALA A 419 -15.25 -21.27 -43.32
C ALA A 419 -14.06 -21.48 -42.35
N SER A 420 -14.04 -22.68 -41.75
CA SER A 420 -12.87 -23.51 -41.37
C SER A 420 -11.83 -23.03 -40.35
N ARG A 421 -11.78 -23.76 -39.22
CA ARG A 421 -10.59 -23.97 -38.37
C ARG A 421 -9.56 -24.86 -39.08
N PRO A 422 -8.28 -24.78 -38.68
CA PRO A 422 -7.39 -25.94 -38.62
C PRO A 422 -7.04 -26.35 -37.16
N ARG A 423 -6.83 -27.65 -36.94
CA ARG A 423 -6.15 -28.22 -35.77
C ARG A 423 -4.72 -28.59 -36.17
N MET A 424 -3.72 -28.19 -35.38
CA MET A 424 -2.42 -28.87 -35.22
C MET A 424 -2.01 -28.61 -33.76
N ALA A 425 -1.69 -29.55 -32.87
CA ALA A 425 -0.86 -30.77 -32.89
C ALA A 425 0.38 -30.52 -32.00
N MET A 426 0.43 -31.18 -30.83
CA MET A 426 1.60 -31.13 -29.94
C MET A 426 2.78 -31.94 -30.51
N PRO A 427 4.03 -31.55 -30.23
CA PRO A 427 5.19 -32.45 -30.25
C PRO A 427 5.32 -33.23 -28.92
N SER A 428 5.87 -34.43 -29.02
CA SER A 428 5.99 -35.41 -27.94
C SER A 428 7.22 -35.23 -27.04
N CYS A 429 7.07 -35.58 -25.77
CA CYS A 429 8.18 -35.87 -24.86
C CYS A 429 9.01 -37.08 -25.34
N ARG A 430 10.34 -36.99 -25.31
CA ARG A 430 11.27 -38.14 -25.25
C ARG A 430 12.58 -37.75 -24.55
N SER A 431 13.01 -38.61 -23.64
CA SER A 431 14.15 -38.41 -22.74
C SER A 431 15.51 -38.74 -23.38
N ALA A 432 16.58 -38.15 -22.84
CA ALA A 432 17.93 -38.72 -22.87
C ALA A 432 18.69 -38.37 -21.58
N MET A 433 18.97 -39.39 -20.75
CA MET A 433 19.92 -39.31 -19.63
C MET A 433 21.24 -39.95 -20.06
N THR A 434 22.38 -39.31 -19.72
CA THR A 434 23.68 -39.87 -19.26
C THR A 434 24.68 -38.72 -19.20
N ALA A 435 25.19 -38.31 -18.03
CA ALA A 435 26.34 -38.90 -17.30
C ALA A 435 27.71 -38.66 -17.99
N SER A 436 28.83 -38.32 -17.33
CA SER A 436 29.18 -37.93 -15.94
C SER A 436 30.65 -37.42 -15.91
N ASN A 437 31.07 -36.72 -14.83
CA ASN A 437 32.38 -36.84 -14.10
C ASN A 437 32.80 -35.50 -13.42
N TRP A 438 32.87 -35.41 -12.07
CA TRP A 438 34.05 -35.61 -11.17
C TRP A 438 35.15 -34.52 -11.36
N LEU A 439 35.77 -33.85 -10.37
CA LEU A 439 36.07 -33.98 -8.92
C LEU A 439 36.37 -32.55 -8.35
N ALA A 440 36.50 -32.17 -7.06
CA ALA A 440 36.47 -32.81 -5.72
C ALA A 440 36.11 -31.78 -4.60
N PHE A 441 36.17 -32.17 -3.32
CA PHE A 441 36.09 -31.33 -2.10
C PHE A 441 37.47 -30.83 -1.60
N VAL A 442 37.54 -29.66 -0.93
CA VAL A 442 38.12 -29.42 0.42
C VAL A 442 37.62 -28.04 0.95
N PRO A 443 37.18 -27.91 2.23
CA PRO A 443 36.80 -26.62 2.82
C PRO A 443 37.97 -25.91 3.54
N MET A 444 37.95 -24.57 3.60
CA MET A 444 38.79 -23.80 4.53
C MET A 444 37.96 -22.88 5.44
N ARG A 445 38.13 -23.07 6.75
CA ARG A 445 37.75 -22.11 7.78
C ARG A 445 38.84 -21.04 7.89
N SER A 446 38.47 -19.77 8.05
CA SER A 446 39.31 -18.77 8.70
C SER A 446 38.52 -18.09 9.83
N THR A 447 38.79 -18.57 11.05
CA THR A 447 38.32 -17.92 12.28
C THR A 447 39.06 -16.61 12.52
N ASN A 448 38.33 -15.55 12.84
CA ASN A 448 38.82 -14.48 13.71
C ASN A 448 37.79 -14.24 14.82
N LEU A 449 37.86 -15.07 15.86
CA LEU A 449 37.15 -14.88 17.12
C LEU A 449 37.91 -13.85 17.96
N ILE A 450 37.32 -12.67 18.16
CA ILE A 450 37.69 -11.81 19.29
C ILE A 450 36.79 -12.22 20.46
N SER A 451 37.34 -12.97 21.40
CA SER A 451 36.64 -13.40 22.61
C SER A 451 36.61 -12.29 23.65
N PHE A 452 35.42 -11.90 24.12
CA PHE A 452 35.27 -11.18 25.39
C PHE A 452 34.84 -12.13 26.49
N SER A 453 35.70 -12.30 27.49
CA SER A 453 35.41 -13.02 28.73
C SER A 453 34.89 -12.04 29.77
N MET A 454 33.66 -12.26 30.26
CA MET A 454 33.15 -11.58 31.46
C MET A 454 33.23 -12.53 32.65
N SER A 455 34.09 -12.21 33.61
CA SER A 455 34.17 -12.90 34.90
C SER A 455 33.13 -12.34 35.87
N ASP A 456 32.27 -13.20 36.41
CA ASP A 456 31.29 -12.85 37.44
C ASP A 456 31.98 -12.41 38.75
N ARG A 457 31.59 -11.24 39.28
CA ARG A 457 31.83 -10.83 40.67
C ARG A 457 30.61 -10.12 41.24
N ARG A 458 30.03 -10.75 42.25
CA ARG A 458 28.93 -10.22 43.06
C ARG A 458 29.37 -8.97 43.84
N GLY A 459 28.57 -7.90 43.76
CA GLY A 459 28.69 -6.69 44.58
C GLY A 459 27.45 -5.81 44.38
N GLY A 460 26.77 -5.44 45.47
CA GLY A 460 25.41 -4.87 45.39
C GLY A 460 25.32 -3.34 45.38
N PHE A 461 24.22 -2.85 44.79
CA PHE A 461 23.53 -1.56 44.99
C PHE A 461 24.34 -0.24 45.06
N ARG A 462 24.08 0.66 44.10
CA ARG A 462 23.25 1.89 44.30
C ARG A 462 22.95 2.59 42.97
N ASN A 463 21.83 3.31 42.92
CA ASN A 463 21.43 4.16 41.78
C ASN A 463 22.08 5.54 41.89
N GLU A 464 22.82 5.99 40.87
CA GLU A 464 22.92 7.41 40.43
C GLU A 464 23.30 7.43 38.93
N PRO A 465 22.92 8.46 38.14
CA PRO A 465 23.15 8.50 36.69
C PRO A 465 24.44 9.24 36.29
N GLY A 466 25.19 8.64 35.35
CA GLY A 466 26.14 9.37 34.49
C GLY A 466 27.61 9.32 34.89
N ILE A 467 28.36 8.36 34.34
CA ILE A 467 29.83 8.43 34.22
C ILE A 467 30.22 8.21 32.75
N LEU A 468 30.99 9.16 32.20
CA LEU A 468 31.59 9.08 30.86
C LEU A 468 32.78 8.12 30.87
N CYS A 469 32.88 7.25 29.86
CA CYS A 469 34.12 6.53 29.54
C CYS A 469 34.82 7.15 28.32
N ASP A 470 35.97 7.81 28.54
CA ASP A 470 36.84 8.37 27.51
C ASP A 470 37.72 7.28 26.88
N CYS A 471 37.48 6.91 25.62
CA CYS A 471 38.33 6.01 24.84
C CYS A 471 39.11 6.78 23.77
N ARG A 472 40.36 7.15 24.07
CA ARG A 472 41.23 7.90 23.16
C ARG A 472 41.96 7.00 22.16
N VAL A 473 41.73 7.23 20.87
CA VAL A 473 42.61 6.74 19.80
C VAL A 473 43.56 7.88 19.38
N ARG A 474 44.88 7.66 19.48
CA ARG A 474 45.90 8.59 18.99
C ARG A 474 46.25 8.28 17.54
N LEU A 475 46.02 9.24 16.64
CA LEU A 475 46.68 9.31 15.34
C LEU A 475 47.40 10.65 15.21
N ALA A 476 48.70 10.61 14.92
CA ALA A 476 49.56 11.80 14.89
C ALA A 476 49.99 12.13 13.45
N ARG A 477 49.64 13.32 12.97
CA ARG A 477 50.35 14.03 11.89
C ARG A 477 50.57 15.49 12.26
N ARG A 478 51.67 16.05 11.77
CA ARG A 478 52.22 17.34 12.22
C ARG A 478 51.49 18.53 11.59
N GLY A 479 51.19 19.53 12.43
CA GLY A 479 51.16 20.95 12.06
C GLY A 479 49.95 21.44 11.27
N HIS A 480 48.92 21.91 11.97
CA HIS A 480 48.23 23.20 11.76
C HIS A 480 47.28 23.43 12.95
N ARG A 481 46.97 24.70 13.29
CA ARG A 481 46.11 25.03 14.46
C ARG A 481 44.63 24.80 14.12
N LEU A 482 43.96 23.92 14.86
CA LEU A 482 42.49 23.76 14.78
C LEU A 482 41.78 24.85 15.61
N ARG A 483 40.78 25.50 15.01
CA ARG A 483 39.72 26.20 15.77
C ARG A 483 38.75 25.16 16.32
N HIS A 484 38.25 25.37 17.54
CA HIS A 484 37.21 24.52 18.11
C HIS A 484 35.88 24.71 17.37
N VAL A 485 35.34 23.63 16.81
CA VAL A 485 33.93 23.48 16.46
C VAL A 485 33.42 22.27 17.23
N ARG A 486 32.35 22.44 18.02
CA ARG A 486 31.66 21.32 18.66
C ARG A 486 30.78 20.65 17.61
N ALA A 487 31.26 19.58 16.99
CA ALA A 487 30.39 18.64 16.29
C ALA A 487 29.66 17.78 17.33
N GLY A 488 28.39 18.10 17.59
CA GLY A 488 27.52 17.24 18.38
C GLY A 488 27.08 16.05 17.54
N TRP A 489 27.56 14.86 17.86
CA TRP A 489 27.03 13.63 17.28
C TRP A 489 25.72 13.29 17.98
N ILE A 490 24.60 13.65 17.35
CA ILE A 490 23.29 13.08 17.72
C ILE A 490 23.19 11.75 17.01
N ALA A 491 23.25 10.65 17.78
CA ALA A 491 22.85 9.35 17.27
C ALA A 491 21.34 9.38 17.04
N ALA A 492 20.91 9.44 15.78
CA ALA A 492 19.52 9.19 15.42
C ALA A 492 19.15 7.77 15.90
N SER A 493 18.05 7.65 16.63
CA SER A 493 17.60 6.41 17.27
C SER A 493 17.05 5.41 16.25
N TYR A 494 17.93 4.77 15.49
CA TYR A 494 17.58 3.58 14.73
C TYR A 494 17.31 2.42 15.69
N GLY A 495 16.19 1.71 15.47
CA GLY A 495 15.57 0.78 16.41
C GLY A 495 16.35 -0.51 16.71
N PHE A 496 17.43 -0.41 17.48
CA PHE A 496 18.02 -1.52 18.22
C PHE A 496 17.88 -1.29 19.72
N GLN A 497 16.71 -1.67 20.28
CA GLN A 497 16.66 -1.96 21.71
C GLN A 497 17.35 -3.32 21.96
N PRO A 498 18.21 -3.45 22.99
CA PRO A 498 18.65 -4.76 23.44
C PRO A 498 17.45 -5.55 23.98
N PRO A 499 17.46 -6.90 23.90
CA PRO A 499 16.31 -7.71 24.28
C PRO A 499 15.94 -7.49 25.75
N LEU A 500 14.72 -6.98 25.98
CA LEU A 500 14.15 -6.90 27.33
C LEU A 500 13.99 -8.32 27.89
N PRO A 501 14.37 -8.58 29.15
CA PRO A 501 14.24 -9.91 29.74
C PRO A 501 12.76 -10.29 29.88
N TYR A 502 12.43 -11.52 29.51
CA TYR A 502 11.07 -12.08 29.58
C TYR A 502 10.51 -12.06 31.02
N GLY A 503 9.79 -10.98 31.36
CA GLY A 503 9.00 -10.88 32.58
C GLY A 503 7.67 -11.60 32.44
N ARG A 504 7.48 -12.72 33.16
CA ARG A 504 6.16 -13.36 33.29
C ARG A 504 5.22 -12.43 34.06
N VAL A 505 4.21 -11.88 33.38
CA VAL A 505 3.08 -11.21 34.03
C VAL A 505 2.12 -12.28 34.56
N MET A 506 2.12 -12.52 35.86
CA MET A 506 1.03 -13.28 36.49
C MET A 506 -0.16 -12.35 36.74
N ILE A 507 -1.29 -12.65 36.10
CA ILE A 507 -2.56 -11.97 36.37
C ILE A 507 -3.19 -12.64 37.61
N SER A 508 -3.26 -11.90 38.71
CA SER A 508 -4.02 -12.28 39.91
C SER A 508 -5.42 -11.70 39.81
N SER A 509 -6.45 -12.55 39.84
CA SER A 509 -7.86 -12.15 39.82
C SER A 509 -8.28 -11.42 41.09
N ARG A 510 -8.87 -10.23 40.94
CA ARG A 510 -9.97 -9.71 41.76
C ARG A 510 -10.87 -8.83 40.90
#